data_AF-A0A975M1R9-F1
#
_entry.id   AF-A0A975M1R9-F1
#
_cell.length_a   1.000
_cell.length_b   1.000
_cell.length_c   1.000
_cell.angle_alpha   90.00
_cell.angle_beta   90.00
_cell.angle_gamma   90.00
#
_symmetry.space_group_name_H-M   'P 1'
#
loop_
_entity.id
_entity.type
_entity.pdbx_description
1 polymer ?
#
loop_
_entity_poly.entity_id
_entity_poly.type
_entity_poly.pdbx_seq_one_letter_code
_entity_poly.pdbx_strand_id
1 'polypeptide(L)'
;MTYDTINILHLERFRDKIQLLETRLDKGTLIIELRFHKQEIICPVCHNMHIKFHSYQYKKIIHSISTHQKSIIRFHHRKYQCKQCHKIFYEHNPISDILHYLLSINDDLKEAYMLKEWYREFNLTAAYDTCDDELNKLVYQFRNHKLAGLRSFGKTLINWKDEIKNSFLVYDKRRISNGPIESVNNKIKTVIKTSNGIQSFNRLRNKIMYSINKDVPIKNK
;
A
#
# COMPACT_ATOMS: atom_id res chain seq x y z
N MET A 1 27.31 -7.27 1.94
CA MET A 1 26.16 -6.36 2.18
C MET A 1 25.35 -6.05 0.91
N THR A 2 25.91 -5.42 -0.14
CA THR A 2 25.17 -5.15 -1.39
C THR A 2 24.84 -6.44 -2.17
N TYR A 3 25.79 -7.37 -2.27
CA TYR A 3 25.61 -8.67 -2.93
C TYR A 3 24.52 -9.53 -2.25
N ASP A 4 24.55 -9.63 -0.92
CA ASP A 4 23.54 -10.36 -0.14
C ASP A 4 22.16 -9.78 -0.36
N THR A 5 22.04 -8.44 -0.39
CA THR A 5 20.76 -7.75 -0.60
C THR A 5 20.19 -8.02 -2.00
N ILE A 6 21.04 -8.14 -3.04
CA ILE A 6 20.61 -8.47 -4.40
C ILE A 6 20.03 -9.89 -4.47
N ASN A 7 20.72 -10.86 -3.88
CA ASN A 7 20.29 -12.26 -3.89
C ASN A 7 19.02 -12.46 -3.05
N ILE A 8 18.97 -11.83 -1.87
CA ILE A 8 17.83 -11.86 -0.94
C ILE A 8 16.57 -11.24 -1.56
N LEU A 9 16.72 -10.22 -2.40
CA LEU A 9 15.63 -9.58 -3.11
C LEU A 9 15.27 -10.24 -4.45
N HIS A 10 15.96 -11.33 -4.81
CA HIS A 10 15.89 -11.93 -6.14
C HIS A 10 16.09 -10.91 -7.28
N LEU A 11 16.89 -9.85 -7.03
CA LEU A 11 17.20 -8.80 -8.00
C LEU A 11 18.43 -9.14 -8.86
N GLU A 12 18.92 -10.38 -8.79
CA GLU A 12 20.09 -10.86 -9.54
C GLU A 12 19.97 -10.54 -11.04
N ARG A 13 18.78 -10.72 -11.62
CA ARG A 13 18.49 -10.45 -13.04
C ARG A 13 18.56 -8.95 -13.42
N PHE A 14 18.62 -8.05 -12.44
CA PHE A 14 18.68 -6.61 -12.64
C PHE A 14 19.98 -5.99 -12.15
N ARG A 15 20.94 -6.80 -11.67
CA ARG A 15 22.21 -6.33 -11.09
C ARG A 15 22.85 -5.23 -11.94
N ASP A 16 22.99 -5.47 -13.24
CA ASP A 16 23.67 -4.54 -14.16
C ASP A 16 22.83 -3.27 -14.46
N LYS A 17 21.53 -3.33 -14.22
CA LYS A 17 20.60 -2.21 -14.39
C LYS A 17 20.52 -1.34 -13.13
N ILE A 18 21.01 -1.80 -11.97
CA ILE A 18 20.91 -1.08 -10.70
C ILE A 18 22.01 -0.01 -10.61
N GLN A 19 21.60 1.25 -10.47
CA GLN A 19 22.51 2.38 -10.21
C GLN A 19 22.79 2.57 -8.72
N LEU A 20 21.77 2.35 -7.87
CA LEU A 20 21.88 2.52 -6.42
C LEU A 20 21.14 1.39 -5.72
N LEU A 21 21.82 0.75 -4.78
CA LEU A 21 21.23 -0.16 -3.81
C LEU A 21 21.87 0.11 -2.45
N GLU A 22 21.14 0.81 -1.58
CA GLU A 22 21.56 1.08 -0.21
C GLU A 22 20.57 0.49 0.77
N THR A 23 21.07 0.02 1.90
CA THR A 23 20.23 -0.50 2.99
C THR A 23 20.45 0.33 4.23
N ARG A 24 19.37 0.63 4.94
CA ARG A 24 19.41 1.30 6.24
C ARG A 24 18.36 0.73 7.18
N LEU A 25 18.67 0.73 8.46
CA LEU A 25 17.72 0.35 9.50
C LEU A 25 17.09 1.60 10.12
N ASP A 26 15.77 1.71 10.07
CA ASP A 26 15.03 2.82 10.67
C ASP A 26 13.90 2.29 11.55
N LYS A 27 13.96 2.56 12.86
CA LYS A 27 12.95 2.16 13.86
C LYS A 27 12.55 0.68 13.74
N GLY A 28 13.52 -0.21 13.56
CA GLY A 28 13.29 -1.64 13.43
C GLY A 28 12.72 -2.08 12.07
N THR A 29 12.68 -1.19 11.08
CA THR A 29 12.30 -1.50 9.70
C THR A 29 13.55 -1.43 8.81
N LEU A 30 13.81 -2.47 8.03
CA LEU A 30 14.86 -2.46 7.02
C LEU A 30 14.35 -1.68 5.79
N ILE A 31 14.97 -0.55 5.49
CA ILE A 31 14.68 0.27 4.32
C ILE A 31 15.76 0.04 3.28
N ILE A 32 15.35 -0.32 2.07
CA ILE A 32 16.22 -0.56 0.93
C ILE A 32 15.95 0.52 -0.11
N GLU A 33 16.90 1.40 -0.36
CA GLU A 33 16.81 2.44 -1.38
C GLU A 33 17.31 1.85 -2.71
N LEU A 34 16.43 1.80 -3.72
CA LEU A 34 16.69 1.20 -5.02
C LEU A 34 16.53 2.24 -6.14
N ARG A 35 17.53 2.34 -7.02
CA ARG A 35 17.49 3.19 -8.23
C ARG A 35 18.10 2.43 -9.40
N PHE A 36 17.47 2.46 -10.56
CA PHE A 36 18.02 1.90 -11.80
C PHE A 36 18.81 2.97 -12.59
N HIS A 37 19.72 2.53 -13.45
CA HIS A 37 20.40 3.38 -14.42
C HIS A 37 19.38 4.08 -15.32
N LYS A 38 19.68 5.32 -15.69
CA LYS A 38 18.84 6.09 -16.62
C LYS A 38 18.87 5.39 -17.98
N GLN A 39 17.70 5.16 -18.55
CA GLN A 39 17.55 4.64 -19.91
C GLN A 39 17.27 5.79 -20.89
N GLU A 40 17.52 5.54 -22.17
CA GLU A 40 17.02 6.41 -23.24
C GLU A 40 15.50 6.25 -23.34
N ILE A 41 14.80 7.37 -23.45
CA ILE A 41 13.35 7.40 -23.37
C ILE A 41 12.82 8.35 -24.44
N ILE A 42 11.63 8.03 -24.94
CA ILE A 42 10.88 8.83 -25.90
C ILE A 42 9.52 9.14 -25.26
N CYS A 43 8.91 10.29 -25.57
CA CYS A 43 7.60 10.62 -25.04
C CYS A 43 6.55 9.59 -25.50
N PRO A 44 5.81 8.93 -24.60
CA PRO A 44 4.86 7.88 -24.96
C PRO A 44 3.58 8.40 -25.63
N VAL A 45 3.42 9.72 -25.76
CA VAL A 45 2.22 10.34 -26.34
C VAL A 45 2.49 10.93 -27.72
N CYS A 46 3.56 11.72 -27.86
CA CYS A 46 3.87 12.40 -29.10
C CYS A 46 5.18 11.93 -29.75
N HIS A 47 5.79 10.87 -29.21
CA HIS A 47 7.02 10.25 -29.72
C HIS A 47 8.24 11.18 -29.84
N ASN A 48 8.22 12.32 -29.15
CA ASN A 48 9.33 13.27 -29.16
C ASN A 48 10.46 12.83 -28.21
N MET A 49 11.70 13.03 -28.64
CA MET A 49 12.93 12.75 -27.88
C MET A 49 13.30 13.88 -26.91
N HIS A 50 12.78 15.09 -27.09
CA HIS A 50 13.08 16.22 -26.21
C HIS A 50 12.34 16.11 -24.87
N ILE A 51 13.01 15.47 -23.91
CA ILE A 51 12.48 15.16 -22.59
C ILE A 51 13.34 15.81 -21.51
N LYS A 52 12.69 16.37 -20.48
CA LYS A 52 13.37 16.87 -19.28
C LYS A 52 13.04 16.02 -18.06
N PHE A 53 14.00 15.85 -17.17
CA PHE A 53 13.75 15.31 -15.83
C PHE A 53 12.78 16.26 -15.10
N HIS A 54 11.79 15.68 -14.43
CA HIS A 54 10.82 16.44 -13.64
C HIS A 54 11.08 16.25 -12.15
N SER A 55 10.95 15.02 -11.65
CA SER A 55 11.12 14.69 -10.24
C SER A 55 11.28 13.18 -10.05
N TYR A 56 11.63 12.75 -8.83
CA TYR A 56 11.44 11.36 -8.42
C TYR A 56 10.04 11.14 -7.83
N GLN A 57 9.53 9.91 -7.96
CA GLN A 57 8.41 9.39 -7.19
C GLN A 57 8.90 8.17 -6.40
N TYR A 58 8.67 8.17 -5.10
CA TYR A 58 8.93 6.99 -4.29
C TYR A 58 7.81 5.97 -4.49
N LYS A 59 8.16 4.80 -5.02
CA LYS A 59 7.30 3.63 -4.98
C LYS A 59 7.73 2.73 -3.83
N LYS A 60 6.84 2.59 -2.86
CA LYS A 60 7.04 1.73 -1.70
C LYS A 60 6.62 0.30 -2.06
N ILE A 61 7.56 -0.63 -2.02
CA ILE A 61 7.30 -2.06 -2.19
C ILE A 61 7.55 -2.71 -0.82
N ILE A 62 6.52 -3.32 -0.26
CA ILE A 62 6.66 -4.11 0.97
C ILE A 62 7.24 -5.46 0.54
N HIS A 63 8.38 -5.84 1.08
CA HIS A 63 9.03 -7.10 0.74
C HIS A 63 9.15 -7.98 1.99
N SER A 64 8.81 -9.26 1.86
CA SER A 64 8.85 -10.25 2.95
C SER A 64 10.24 -10.86 3.13
N ILE A 65 11.30 -10.08 2.92
CA ILE A 65 12.70 -10.54 3.00
C ILE A 65 12.99 -11.22 4.34
N SER A 66 12.58 -10.56 5.41
CA SER A 66 12.88 -10.97 6.77
C SER A 66 11.59 -11.34 7.47
N THR A 67 11.50 -12.60 7.87
CA THR A 67 10.38 -13.17 8.64
C THR A 67 10.22 -12.51 10.01
N HIS A 68 11.27 -11.87 10.52
CA HIS A 68 11.30 -11.23 11.83
C HIS A 68 11.38 -9.70 11.77
N GLN A 69 11.60 -9.11 10.59
CA GLN A 69 11.76 -7.67 10.44
C GLN A 69 11.08 -7.11 9.19
N LYS A 70 10.20 -6.13 9.40
CA LYS A 70 9.52 -5.44 8.29
C LYS A 70 10.55 -4.84 7.34
N SER A 71 10.50 -5.23 6.07
CA SER A 71 11.38 -4.71 5.04
C SER A 71 10.60 -3.90 3.99
N ILE A 72 11.14 -2.75 3.63
CA ILE A 72 10.53 -1.82 2.68
C ILE A 72 11.57 -1.47 1.63
N ILE A 73 11.25 -1.72 0.36
CA ILE A 73 12.01 -1.20 -0.76
C ILE A 73 11.39 0.14 -1.17
N ARG A 74 12.22 1.18 -1.22
CA ARG A 74 11.89 2.49 -1.77
C ARG A 74 12.51 2.57 -3.15
N PHE A 75 11.69 2.36 -4.16
CA PHE A 75 12.10 2.49 -5.55
C PHE A 75 12.00 3.96 -5.98
N HIS A 76 13.13 4.53 -6.41
CA HIS A 76 13.28 5.91 -6.90
C HIS A 76 12.87 5.96 -8.37
N HIS A 77 11.55 6.06 -8.63
CA HIS A 77 11.02 6.02 -9.99
C HIS A 77 11.05 7.41 -10.62
N ARG A 78 11.85 7.63 -11.67
CA ARG A 78 11.98 8.95 -12.31
C ARG A 78 10.71 9.32 -13.09
N LYS A 79 10.28 10.57 -12.92
CA LYS A 79 9.32 11.23 -13.79
C LYS A 79 10.03 12.15 -14.77
N TYR A 80 9.50 12.16 -15.97
CA TYR A 80 9.94 12.96 -17.08
C TYR A 80 8.79 13.80 -17.60
N GLN A 81 9.11 14.97 -18.17
CA GLN A 81 8.15 15.82 -18.85
C GLN A 81 8.60 16.01 -20.30
N CYS A 82 7.70 15.76 -21.25
CA CYS A 82 7.95 16.08 -22.66
C CYS A 82 8.02 17.60 -22.84
N LYS A 83 9.00 18.11 -23.60
CA LYS A 83 9.09 19.54 -23.90
C LYS A 83 8.07 20.02 -24.95
N GLN A 84 7.49 19.11 -25.74
CA GLN A 84 6.53 19.46 -26.79
C GLN A 84 5.08 19.34 -26.33
N CYS A 85 4.64 18.18 -25.84
CA CYS A 85 3.26 18.00 -25.39
C CYS A 85 3.05 18.29 -23.90
N HIS A 86 4.11 18.64 -23.17
CA HIS A 86 4.12 18.92 -21.73
C HIS A 86 3.61 17.82 -20.80
N LYS A 87 3.26 16.64 -21.33
CA LYS A 87 2.81 15.50 -20.52
C LYS A 87 3.94 14.95 -19.65
N ILE A 88 3.57 14.61 -18.42
CA ILE A 88 4.43 13.98 -17.43
C ILE A 88 4.21 12.46 -17.50
N PHE A 89 5.29 11.70 -17.55
CA PHE A 89 5.25 10.24 -17.58
C PHE A 89 6.43 9.67 -16.79
N TYR A 90 6.36 8.38 -16.49
CA TYR A 90 7.40 7.70 -15.73
C TYR A 90 8.40 7.02 -16.65
N GLU A 91 9.62 6.84 -16.18
CA GLU A 91 10.55 5.90 -16.82
C GLU A 91 10.02 4.47 -16.80
N HIS A 92 10.56 3.62 -17.66
CA HIS A 92 10.24 2.20 -17.62
C HIS A 92 10.56 1.61 -16.24
N ASN A 93 9.70 0.73 -15.72
CA ASN A 93 9.89 0.11 -14.41
C ASN A 93 10.28 -1.36 -14.60
N PRO A 94 11.57 -1.74 -14.44
CA PRO A 94 12.01 -3.12 -14.59
C PRO A 94 11.31 -4.11 -13.63
N ILE A 95 10.85 -3.63 -12.47
CA ILE A 95 10.09 -4.45 -11.51
C ILE A 95 8.71 -4.82 -12.09
N SER A 96 8.14 -3.96 -12.93
CA SER A 96 6.89 -4.26 -13.64
C SER A 96 7.09 -5.42 -14.61
N ASP A 97 8.27 -5.55 -15.23
CA ASP A 97 8.56 -6.65 -16.15
C ASP A 97 8.55 -8.00 -15.44
N ILE A 98 9.03 -8.06 -14.18
CA ILE A 98 8.96 -9.28 -13.35
C ILE A 98 7.50 -9.66 -13.14
N LEU A 99 6.67 -8.67 -12.76
CA LEU A 99 5.25 -8.91 -12.59
C LEU A 99 4.64 -9.43 -13.89
N HIS A 100 4.86 -8.74 -15.03
CA HIS A 100 4.34 -9.19 -16.33
C HIS A 100 4.81 -10.60 -16.70
N TYR A 101 6.08 -10.93 -16.45
CA TYR A 101 6.61 -12.27 -16.65
C TYR A 101 5.92 -13.30 -15.75
N LEU A 102 5.82 -13.04 -14.44
CA LEU A 102 5.12 -13.92 -13.50
C LEU A 102 3.66 -14.15 -13.91
N LEU A 103 2.97 -13.09 -14.34
CA LEU A 103 1.60 -13.18 -14.83
C LEU A 103 1.50 -13.89 -16.19
N SER A 104 2.56 -13.93 -17.00
CA SER A 104 2.59 -14.71 -18.25
C SER A 104 2.83 -16.20 -18.05
N ILE A 105 3.38 -16.61 -16.90
CA ILE A 105 3.66 -18.01 -16.61
C ILE A 105 2.40 -18.78 -16.21
N ASN A 106 1.48 -18.11 -15.50
CA ASN A 106 0.34 -18.78 -14.89
C ASN A 106 -0.93 -17.90 -15.00
N ASP A 107 -1.90 -18.40 -15.77
CA ASP A 107 -3.16 -17.70 -16.02
C ASP A 107 -4.02 -17.57 -14.77
N ASP A 108 -4.02 -18.56 -13.86
CA ASP A 108 -4.70 -18.45 -12.55
C ASP A 108 -4.16 -17.28 -11.73
N LEU A 109 -2.84 -17.13 -11.68
CA LEU A 109 -2.17 -16.06 -10.95
C LEU A 109 -2.47 -14.70 -11.58
N LYS A 110 -2.52 -14.64 -12.92
CA LYS A 110 -2.92 -13.46 -13.67
C LYS A 110 -4.35 -13.04 -13.36
N GLU A 111 -5.30 -13.95 -13.46
CA GLU A 111 -6.72 -13.69 -13.15
C GLU A 111 -6.89 -13.23 -11.69
N ALA A 112 -6.24 -13.92 -10.75
CA ALA A 112 -6.26 -13.56 -9.34
C ALA A 112 -5.69 -12.15 -9.09
N TYR A 113 -4.56 -11.82 -9.72
CA TYR A 113 -3.95 -10.51 -9.64
C TYR A 113 -4.88 -9.43 -10.20
N MET A 114 -5.46 -9.66 -11.38
CA MET A 114 -6.38 -8.71 -12.02
C MET A 114 -7.62 -8.44 -11.17
N LEU A 115 -8.24 -9.47 -10.58
CA LEU A 115 -9.38 -9.29 -9.68
C LEU A 115 -9.00 -8.51 -8.42
N LYS A 116 -7.83 -8.78 -7.86
CA LYS A 116 -7.32 -8.03 -6.70
C LYS A 116 -7.04 -6.57 -7.04
N GLU A 117 -6.48 -6.28 -8.21
CA GLU A 117 -6.24 -4.90 -8.66
C GLU A 117 -7.54 -4.17 -8.94
N TRP A 118 -8.53 -4.83 -9.55
CA TRP A 118 -9.86 -4.27 -9.75
C TRP A 118 -10.54 -3.93 -8.42
N TYR A 119 -10.52 -4.84 -7.44
CA TYR A 119 -11.05 -4.55 -6.10
C TYR A 119 -10.30 -3.38 -5.42
N ARG A 120 -8.98 -3.27 -5.62
CA ARG A 120 -8.22 -2.13 -5.08
C ARG A 120 -8.67 -0.81 -5.72
N GLU A 121 -8.84 -0.78 -7.04
CA GLU A 121 -9.27 0.40 -7.77
C GLU A 121 -10.68 0.82 -7.33
N PHE A 122 -11.62 -0.13 -7.28
CA PHE A 122 -12.95 0.06 -6.73
C PHE A 122 -12.89 0.71 -5.33
N ASN A 123 -12.05 0.20 -4.42
CA ASN A 123 -11.91 0.80 -3.10
C ASN A 123 -11.34 2.22 -3.09
N LEU A 124 -10.61 2.63 -4.13
CA LEU A 124 -10.03 3.97 -4.24
C LEU A 124 -11.00 4.97 -4.86
N THR A 125 -11.82 4.53 -5.82
CA THR A 125 -12.60 5.43 -6.69
C THR A 125 -14.11 5.37 -6.48
N ALA A 126 -14.63 4.31 -5.86
CA ALA A 126 -16.07 4.13 -5.68
C ALA A 126 -16.67 5.21 -4.77
N ALA A 127 -17.91 5.60 -5.10
CA ALA A 127 -18.75 6.49 -4.34
C ALA A 127 -19.91 5.71 -3.71
N TYR A 128 -20.37 6.16 -2.53
CA TYR A 128 -21.42 5.50 -1.75
C TYR A 128 -22.68 5.17 -2.58
N ASP A 129 -23.13 6.12 -3.41
CA ASP A 129 -24.40 6.00 -4.14
C ASP A 129 -24.32 5.06 -5.35
N THR A 130 -23.12 4.84 -5.91
CA THR A 130 -22.93 4.12 -7.18
C THR A 130 -22.10 2.84 -7.04
N CYS A 131 -21.65 2.48 -5.82
CA CYS A 131 -20.73 1.36 -5.63
C CYS A 131 -21.40 -0.02 -5.75
N ASP A 132 -22.71 -0.12 -5.55
CA ASP A 132 -23.43 -1.40 -5.45
C ASP A 132 -23.25 -2.28 -6.69
N ASP A 133 -23.42 -1.72 -7.89
CA ASP A 133 -23.33 -2.47 -9.14
C ASP A 133 -21.92 -3.02 -9.37
N GLU A 134 -20.90 -2.21 -9.14
CA GLU A 134 -19.51 -2.62 -9.29
C GLU A 134 -19.10 -3.64 -8.21
N LEU A 135 -19.54 -3.45 -6.96
CA LEU A 135 -19.30 -4.39 -5.87
C LEU A 135 -19.97 -5.74 -6.14
N ASN A 136 -21.21 -5.75 -6.64
CA ASN A 136 -21.91 -6.98 -7.02
C ASN A 136 -21.18 -7.72 -8.15
N LYS A 137 -20.66 -7.00 -9.16
CA LYS A 137 -19.84 -7.59 -10.22
C LYS A 137 -18.56 -8.21 -9.65
N LEU A 138 -17.84 -7.49 -8.79
CA LEU A 138 -16.64 -8.00 -8.13
C LEU A 138 -16.93 -9.25 -7.31
N VAL A 139 -17.98 -9.23 -6.49
CA VAL A 139 -18.44 -10.39 -5.71
C VAL A 139 -18.72 -11.58 -6.62
N TYR A 140 -19.46 -11.39 -7.70
CA TYR A 140 -19.77 -12.45 -8.66
C TYR A 140 -18.49 -13.07 -9.24
N GLN A 141 -17.52 -12.25 -9.64
CA GLN A 141 -16.26 -12.73 -10.20
C GLN A 141 -15.43 -13.51 -9.17
N PHE A 142 -15.32 -13.02 -7.93
CA PHE A 142 -14.63 -13.76 -6.86
C PHE A 142 -15.32 -15.09 -6.53
N ARG A 143 -16.65 -15.11 -6.46
CA ARG A 143 -17.44 -16.30 -6.08
C ARG A 143 -17.42 -17.41 -7.12
N ASN A 144 -17.31 -17.06 -8.40
CA ASN A 144 -17.30 -18.01 -9.51
C ASN A 144 -15.87 -18.36 -10.00
N HIS A 145 -14.84 -17.82 -9.35
CA HIS A 145 -13.46 -18.15 -9.72
C HIS A 145 -13.11 -19.62 -9.41
N LYS A 146 -12.21 -20.22 -10.20
CA LYS A 146 -11.73 -21.61 -10.04
C LYS A 146 -10.96 -21.87 -8.75
N LEU A 147 -10.26 -20.86 -8.22
CA LEU A 147 -9.52 -20.92 -6.96
C LEU A 147 -10.44 -20.79 -5.73
N ALA A 148 -10.39 -21.79 -4.84
CA ALA A 148 -11.20 -21.81 -3.61
C ALA A 148 -10.95 -20.62 -2.68
N GLY A 149 -9.70 -20.15 -2.58
CA GLY A 149 -9.34 -18.98 -1.75
C GLY A 149 -9.95 -17.67 -2.24
N LEU A 150 -10.20 -17.53 -3.55
CA LEU A 150 -10.91 -16.37 -4.09
C LEU A 150 -12.41 -16.47 -3.85
N ARG A 151 -12.98 -17.67 -3.94
CA ARG A 151 -14.40 -17.90 -3.63
C ARG A 151 -14.73 -17.64 -2.16
N SER A 152 -13.81 -17.98 -1.24
CA SER A 152 -13.97 -17.66 0.17
C SER A 152 -13.87 -16.16 0.42
N PHE A 153 -12.94 -15.46 -0.24
CA PHE A 153 -12.87 -14.00 -0.19
C PHE A 153 -14.16 -13.33 -0.72
N GLY A 154 -14.71 -13.83 -1.82
CA GLY A 154 -16.00 -13.36 -2.34
C GLY A 154 -17.15 -13.53 -1.34
N LYS A 155 -17.14 -14.59 -0.52
CA LYS A 155 -18.10 -14.76 0.59
C LYS A 155 -17.91 -13.69 1.66
N THR A 156 -16.67 -13.35 2.00
CA THR A 156 -16.37 -12.24 2.91
C THR A 156 -16.91 -10.92 2.38
N LEU A 157 -16.73 -10.62 1.09
CA LEU A 157 -17.26 -9.39 0.48
C LEU A 157 -18.79 -9.30 0.56
N ILE A 158 -19.50 -10.42 0.40
CA ILE A 158 -20.96 -10.48 0.60
C ILE A 158 -21.31 -10.18 2.07
N ASN A 159 -20.65 -10.86 3.00
CA ASN A 159 -20.95 -10.73 4.42
C ASN A 159 -20.73 -9.30 4.96
N TRP A 160 -19.78 -8.56 4.38
CA TRP A 160 -19.40 -7.22 4.80
C TRP A 160 -19.83 -6.14 3.79
N LYS A 161 -20.82 -6.45 2.93
CA LYS A 161 -21.19 -5.59 1.81
C LYS A 161 -21.62 -4.19 2.29
N ASP A 162 -22.45 -4.14 3.32
CA ASP A 162 -22.99 -2.89 3.85
C ASP A 162 -21.91 -2.04 4.50
N GLU A 163 -20.98 -2.65 5.25
CA GLU A 163 -19.85 -1.94 5.87
C GLU A 163 -18.87 -1.42 4.83
N ILE A 164 -18.60 -2.20 3.77
CA ILE A 164 -17.77 -1.75 2.64
C ILE A 164 -18.42 -0.54 1.99
N LYS A 165 -19.72 -0.60 1.68
CA LYS A 165 -20.48 0.53 1.12
C LYS A 165 -20.40 1.75 2.05
N ASN A 166 -20.71 1.59 3.33
CA ASN A 166 -20.67 2.65 4.33
C ASN A 166 -19.27 3.28 4.47
N SER A 167 -18.20 2.54 4.16
CA SER A 167 -16.85 3.09 4.17
C SER A 167 -16.63 4.19 3.15
N PHE A 168 -17.44 4.27 2.08
CA PHE A 168 -17.35 5.30 1.04
C PHE A 168 -18.07 6.61 1.41
N LEU A 169 -18.71 6.68 2.58
CA LEU A 169 -19.34 7.91 3.05
C LEU A 169 -18.33 9.06 3.18
N VAL A 170 -18.71 10.21 2.62
CA VAL A 170 -17.93 11.44 2.65
C VAL A 170 -18.62 12.41 3.60
N TYR A 171 -17.88 12.89 4.59
CA TYR A 171 -18.32 13.92 5.53
C TYR A 171 -17.36 15.10 5.45
N ASP A 172 -17.88 16.32 5.36
CA ASP A 172 -17.07 17.55 5.25
C ASP A 172 -15.97 17.45 4.16
N LYS A 173 -16.39 17.04 2.95
CA LYS A 173 -15.52 16.85 1.77
C LYS A 173 -14.39 15.82 1.95
N ARG A 174 -14.44 14.96 2.97
CA ARG A 174 -13.45 13.91 3.21
C ARG A 174 -14.10 12.57 3.49
N ARG A 175 -13.55 11.50 2.92
CA ARG A 175 -13.96 10.13 3.26
C ARG A 175 -13.63 9.84 4.71
N ILE A 176 -14.58 9.29 5.45
CA ILE A 176 -14.35 8.87 6.83
C ILE A 176 -13.25 7.79 6.84
N SER A 177 -12.25 7.97 7.69
CA SER A 177 -11.13 7.02 7.81
C SER A 177 -11.04 6.48 9.23
N ASN A 178 -10.48 5.28 9.38
CA ASN A 178 -10.20 4.70 10.69
C ASN A 178 -9.02 5.37 11.41
N GLY A 179 -8.29 6.28 10.75
CA GLY A 179 -7.07 6.90 11.29
C GLY A 179 -7.21 7.55 12.66
N PRO A 180 -8.27 8.35 12.94
CA PRO A 180 -8.50 8.92 14.27
C PRO A 180 -8.68 7.85 15.35
N ILE A 181 -9.49 6.82 15.08
CA ILE A 181 -9.75 5.70 15.99
C ILE A 181 -8.46 4.88 16.21
N GLU A 182 -7.72 4.59 15.15
CA GLU A 182 -6.43 3.88 15.22
C GLU A 182 -5.40 4.66 16.06
N SER A 183 -5.35 5.98 15.92
CA SER A 183 -4.49 6.86 16.72
C SER A 183 -4.84 6.77 18.21
N VAL A 184 -6.13 6.83 18.55
CA VAL A 184 -6.62 6.65 19.92
C VAL A 184 -6.27 5.26 20.46
N ASN A 185 -6.54 4.20 19.68
CA ASN A 185 -6.22 2.83 20.06
C ASN A 185 -4.72 2.60 20.31
N ASN A 186 -3.85 3.21 19.52
CA ASN A 186 -2.40 3.15 19.73
C ASN A 186 -1.97 3.85 21.03
N LYS A 187 -2.57 4.99 21.37
CA LYS A 187 -2.34 5.67 22.66
C LYS A 187 -2.79 4.79 23.83
N ILE A 188 -3.96 4.16 23.74
CA ILE A 188 -4.48 3.23 24.77
C ILE A 188 -3.51 2.05 24.97
N LYS A 189 -3.08 1.42 23.87
CA LYS A 189 -2.10 0.31 23.93
C LYS A 189 -0.80 0.73 24.61
N THR A 190 -0.34 1.95 24.36
CA THR A 190 0.85 2.51 25.00
C THR A 190 0.64 2.68 26.50
N VAL A 191 -0.50 3.22 26.93
CA VAL A 191 -0.86 3.35 28.35
C VAL A 191 -0.91 2.00 29.04
N ILE A 192 -1.50 0.98 28.41
CA ILE A 192 -1.54 -0.38 28.96
C ILE A 192 -0.11 -0.91 29.14
N LYS A 193 0.74 -0.77 28.11
CA LYS A 193 2.12 -1.26 28.12
C LYS A 193 3.00 -0.58 29.18
N THR A 194 2.85 0.73 29.38
CA THR A 194 3.63 1.49 30.38
C THR A 194 3.12 1.32 31.81
N SER A 195 1.95 0.69 31.98
CA SER A 195 1.29 0.57 33.28
C SER A 195 1.67 -0.69 34.07
N ASN A 196 2.60 -1.52 33.58
CA ASN A 196 3.16 -2.68 34.28
C ASN A 196 2.11 -3.56 35.01
N GLY A 197 1.03 -3.91 34.31
CA GLY A 197 0.02 -4.85 34.84
C GLY A 197 -1.05 -4.23 35.74
N ILE A 198 -1.59 -3.05 35.41
CA ILE A 198 -2.80 -2.52 36.08
C ILE A 198 -3.91 -3.58 36.03
N GLN A 199 -4.34 -4.05 37.21
CA GLN A 199 -5.42 -5.03 37.34
C GLN A 199 -6.81 -4.40 37.54
N SER A 200 -6.87 -3.16 38.04
CA SER A 200 -8.13 -2.44 38.23
C SER A 200 -8.57 -1.76 36.94
N PHE A 201 -9.69 -2.21 36.38
CA PHE A 201 -10.32 -1.59 35.21
C PHE A 201 -10.61 -0.10 35.43
N ASN A 202 -11.12 0.28 36.60
CA ASN A 202 -11.44 1.68 36.91
C ASN A 202 -10.19 2.57 36.88
N ARG A 203 -9.06 2.08 37.40
CA ARG A 203 -7.78 2.82 37.32
C ARG A 203 -7.29 2.92 35.88
N LEU A 204 -7.40 1.84 35.09
CA LEU A 204 -7.04 1.86 33.67
C LEU A 204 -7.89 2.88 32.89
N ARG A 205 -9.21 2.83 33.06
CA ARG A 205 -10.15 3.76 32.43
C ARG A 205 -9.82 5.21 32.77
N ASN A 206 -9.65 5.53 34.05
CA ASN A 206 -9.36 6.89 34.48
C ASN A 206 -8.01 7.39 33.92
N LYS A 207 -6.99 6.51 33.88
CA LYS A 207 -5.68 6.83 33.30
C LYS A 207 -5.75 7.07 31.79
N ILE A 208 -6.53 6.27 31.06
CA ILE A 208 -6.78 6.45 29.63
C ILE A 208 -7.47 7.80 29.39
N MET A 209 -8.56 8.08 30.11
CA MET A 209 -9.33 9.32 29.97
C MET A 209 -8.48 10.55 30.28
N TYR A 210 -7.65 10.49 31.32
CA TYR A 210 -6.70 11.55 31.67
C TYR A 210 -5.63 11.76 30.58
N SER A 211 -5.07 10.67 30.05
CA SER A 211 -3.95 10.74 29.10
C SER A 211 -4.37 11.23 27.71
N ILE A 212 -5.62 10.99 27.32
CA ILE A 212 -6.16 11.36 26.01
C ILE A 212 -6.71 12.79 26.00
N ASN A 213 -7.35 13.22 27.09
CA ASN A 213 -8.00 14.53 27.19
C ASN A 213 -7.09 15.51 27.93
N LYS A 214 -6.25 16.25 27.19
CA LYS A 214 -5.26 17.19 27.78
C LYS A 214 -5.90 18.36 28.56
N ASP A 215 -7.16 18.70 28.27
CA ASP A 215 -7.79 19.95 28.75
C ASP A 215 -9.18 19.76 29.37
N VAL A 216 -9.56 18.54 29.77
CA VAL A 216 -10.87 18.28 30.39
C VAL A 216 -10.69 17.89 31.86
N PRO A 217 -11.13 18.72 32.84
CA PRO A 217 -11.07 18.35 34.24
C PRO A 217 -11.95 17.11 34.48
N ILE A 218 -11.34 16.06 35.05
CA ILE A 218 -12.06 14.85 35.44
C ILE A 218 -12.96 15.22 36.60
N LYS A 219 -14.25 15.42 36.32
CA LYS A 219 -15.26 15.55 37.38
C LYS A 219 -15.45 14.17 38.00
N ASN A 220 -14.91 13.97 39.21
CA ASN A 220 -15.28 12.85 40.06
C ASN A 220 -16.75 13.04 40.45
N LYS A 221 -17.63 12.19 39.92
CA LYS A 221 -18.92 11.89 40.53
C LYS A 221 -18.82 10.52 41.17
#